data_AF-A0ABD3QYW0-F1
#
_entry.id   AF-A0ABD3QYW0-F1
#
_cell.length_a   1.000
_cell.length_b   1.000
_cell.length_c   1.000
_cell.angle_alpha   90.00
_cell.angle_beta   90.00
_cell.angle_gamma   90.00
#
_symmetry.space_group_name_H-M   'P 1'
#
loop_
_entity.id
_entity.type
_entity.pdbx_description
1 polymer ?
#
loop_
_entity_poly.entity_id
_entity_poly.type
_entity_poly.pdbx_seq_one_letter_code
_entity_poly.pdbx_strand_id
1 'polypeptide(L)'
;MPALNETIDTVREILGYPTYDISCQLVDEDYIKEINSDTLGMEKSTDVLSFCFTEYLIEQGVLKEVPSQGKMIGEMYCLGDMSVCVDYVANRCEEDRKSGIAIGK
;
A
#
# COMPACT_ATOMS: atom_id res chain seq x y z
N MET A 1 15.87 -4.22 3.02
CA MET A 1 15.33 -4.96 4.18
C MET A 1 14.82 -6.31 3.67
N PRO A 2 15.43 -7.44 4.06
CA PRO A 2 15.13 -8.76 3.45
C PRO A 2 13.69 -9.23 3.68
N ALA A 3 13.17 -9.08 4.91
CA ALA A 3 11.82 -9.54 5.28
C ALA A 3 10.69 -8.78 4.55
N LEU A 4 10.90 -7.49 4.26
CA LEU A 4 9.93 -6.68 3.51
C LEU A 4 9.84 -7.16 2.06
N ASN A 5 10.99 -7.39 1.42
CA ASN A 5 11.04 -7.90 0.05
C ASN A 5 10.40 -9.30 -0.04
N GLU A 6 10.69 -10.19 0.91
CA GLU A 6 10.09 -11.53 0.96
C GLU A 6 8.57 -11.50 1.15
N THR A 7 8.07 -10.57 1.96
CA THR A 7 6.62 -10.35 2.14
C THR A 7 5.98 -9.87 0.84
N ILE A 8 6.62 -8.90 0.17
CA ILE A 8 6.15 -8.36 -1.12
C ILE A 8 6.13 -9.46 -2.18
N ASP A 9 7.18 -10.27 -2.27
CA ASP A 9 7.28 -11.35 -3.25
C ASP A 9 6.26 -12.46 -2.99
N THR A 10 5.98 -12.78 -1.73
CA THR A 10 4.92 -13.72 -1.36
C THR A 10 3.53 -13.22 -1.78
N VAL A 11 3.24 -11.93 -1.54
CA VAL A 11 1.97 -11.31 -1.95
C VAL A 11 1.84 -11.33 -3.48
N ARG A 12 2.92 -11.05 -4.22
CA ARG A 12 2.95 -11.13 -5.69
C ARG A 12 2.62 -12.53 -6.21
N GLU A 13 3.16 -13.57 -5.56
CA GLU A 13 2.93 -14.96 -5.93
C GLU A 13 1.48 -15.38 -5.66
N ILE A 14 0.91 -15.04 -4.50
CA ILE A 14 -0.49 -15.35 -4.13
C ILE A 14 -1.48 -14.72 -5.12
N LEU A 15 -1.20 -13.50 -5.58
CA LEU A 15 -2.07 -12.80 -6.53
C LEU A 15 -1.94 -13.35 -7.96
N GLY A 16 -0.94 -14.20 -8.27
CA GLY A 16 -0.72 -14.77 -9.60
C GLY A 16 -0.06 -13.81 -10.59
N TYR A 17 0.59 -12.75 -10.09
CA TYR A 17 1.08 -11.62 -10.88
C TYR A 17 2.53 -11.25 -10.50
N PRO A 18 3.53 -12.06 -10.89
CA PRO A 18 4.91 -11.96 -10.38
C PRO A 18 5.71 -10.74 -10.85
N THR A 19 5.18 -9.94 -11.78
CA THR A 19 5.95 -8.93 -12.52
C THR A 19 5.57 -7.47 -12.22
N TYR A 20 4.67 -7.21 -11.27
CA TYR A 20 4.25 -5.84 -10.96
C TYR A 20 5.06 -5.21 -9.81
N ASP A 21 5.34 -3.92 -9.96
CA ASP A 21 5.99 -3.06 -9.00
C ASP A 21 4.96 -2.18 -8.26
N ILE A 22 5.28 -1.87 -7.01
CA ILE A 22 4.55 -0.91 -6.17
C ILE A 22 5.61 -0.01 -5.58
N SER A 23 5.52 1.29 -5.83
CA SER A 23 6.38 2.25 -5.15
C SER A 23 5.91 2.36 -3.70
N CYS A 24 6.78 2.05 -2.75
CA CYS A 24 6.49 2.17 -1.33
C CYS A 24 7.43 3.18 -0.71
N GLN A 25 6.88 4.23 -0.10
CA GLN A 25 7.63 5.23 0.64
C GLN A 25 7.21 5.25 2.11
N LEU A 26 8.23 5.36 2.96
CA LEU A 26 8.07 5.52 4.40
C LEU A 26 8.11 7.01 4.70
N VAL A 27 7.07 7.50 5.37
CA VAL A 27 6.86 8.92 5.63
C VAL A 27 6.60 9.16 7.11
N ASP A 28 6.75 10.42 7.52
CA ASP A 28 6.38 10.88 8.85
C ASP A 28 4.90 11.31 8.91
N GLU A 29 4.47 11.64 10.12
CA GLU A 29 3.08 12.02 10.41
C GLU A 29 2.66 13.35 9.77
N ASP A 30 3.57 14.32 9.69
CA ASP A 30 3.27 15.62 9.07
C ASP A 30 3.06 15.46 7.57
N TYR A 31 3.92 14.70 6.91
CA TYR A 31 3.85 14.49 5.46
C TYR A 31 2.67 13.61 5.06
N ILE A 32 2.34 12.54 5.81
CA ILE A 32 1.14 11.75 5.47
C ILE A 32 -0.14 12.56 5.66
N LYS A 33 -0.17 13.47 6.65
CA LYS A 33 -1.32 14.36 6.88
C LYS A 33 -1.48 15.35 5.74
N GLU A 34 -0.38 15.93 5.25
CA GLU A 34 -0.38 16.80 4.06
C GLU A 34 -0.96 16.06 2.84
N ILE A 35 -0.44 14.86 2.53
CA ILE A 35 -0.94 14.04 1.42
C ILE A 35 -2.43 13.71 1.59
N ASN A 36 -2.87 13.35 2.80
CA ASN A 36 -4.26 13.00 3.07
C ASN A 36 -5.22 14.20 2.88
N SER A 37 -4.76 15.40 3.25
CA SER A 37 -5.52 16.63 3.01
C SER A 37 -5.59 16.93 1.52
N ASP A 38 -4.46 16.89 0.82
CA ASP A 38 -4.38 17.25 -0.60
C ASP A 38 -5.16 16.28 -1.51
N THR A 39 -5.18 14.99 -1.17
CA THR A 39 -5.74 13.95 -2.03
C THR A 39 -7.17 13.55 -1.65
N LEU A 40 -7.48 13.48 -0.35
CA LEU A 40 -8.78 13.02 0.16
C LEU A 40 -9.55 14.13 0.91
N GLY A 41 -8.99 15.34 1.05
CA GLY A 41 -9.60 16.44 1.81
C GLY A 41 -9.64 16.19 3.31
N MET A 42 -8.83 15.24 3.82
CA MET A 42 -8.84 14.82 5.22
C MET A 42 -7.62 15.36 5.97
N GLU A 43 -7.87 16.34 6.84
CA GLU A 43 -6.88 16.99 7.73
C GLU A 43 -6.46 16.11 8.92
N LYS A 44 -6.13 14.84 8.68
CA LYS A 44 -5.71 13.88 9.71
C LYS A 44 -4.63 12.93 9.22
N SER A 45 -3.80 12.46 10.15
CA SER A 45 -2.86 11.37 9.91
C SER A 45 -3.58 10.02 9.75
N THR A 46 -2.94 9.10 9.06
CA THR A 46 -3.38 7.71 8.89
C THR A 46 -2.16 6.80 8.85
N ASP A 47 -2.38 5.49 8.96
CA ASP A 47 -1.34 4.46 8.84
C ASP A 47 -0.82 4.30 7.40
N VAL A 48 -1.71 4.27 6.42
CA VAL A 48 -1.36 4.08 5.01
C VAL A 48 -2.26 4.88 4.07
N LEU A 49 -1.67 5.40 2.99
CA LEU A 49 -2.36 5.91 1.81
C LEU A 49 -1.90 5.11 0.58
N SER A 50 -2.84 4.76 -0.30
CA SER A 50 -2.57 3.98 -1.51
C SER A 50 -3.18 4.66 -2.72
N PHE A 51 -2.35 4.95 -3.72
CA PHE A 51 -2.70 5.64 -4.95
C PHE A 51 -2.54 4.67 -6.11
N CYS A 52 -3.65 4.18 -6.63
CA CYS A 52 -3.62 3.20 -7.71
C CYS A 52 -3.52 3.92 -9.06
N PHE A 53 -2.56 3.52 -9.90
CA PHE A 53 -2.38 4.11 -11.23
C PHE A 53 -3.25 3.45 -12.30
N THR A 54 -3.93 2.36 -11.96
CA THR A 54 -4.84 1.67 -12.88
C THR A 54 -6.28 2.13 -12.68
N GLU A 55 -6.89 2.61 -13.76
CA GLU A 55 -8.32 2.90 -13.86
C GLU A 55 -9.18 1.62 -14.02
N TYR A 56 -8.54 0.45 -14.10
CA TYR A 56 -9.19 -0.83 -14.33
C TYR A 56 -9.64 -1.52 -13.04
N LEU A 57 -9.70 -0.83 -11.90
CA LEU A 57 -10.30 -1.41 -10.69
C LEU A 57 -11.82 -1.45 -10.83
N ILE A 58 -12.42 -2.62 -10.65
CA ILE A 58 -13.89 -2.77 -10.56
C ILE A 58 -14.35 -2.28 -9.18
N GLU A 59 -13.60 -2.67 -8.15
CA GLU A 59 -13.75 -2.24 -6.76
C GLU A 59 -12.37 -2.29 -6.07
N GLN A 60 -12.26 -1.77 -4.85
CA GLN A 60 -10.99 -1.79 -4.11
C GLN A 60 -10.46 -3.23 -3.98
N GLY A 61 -9.25 -3.47 -4.47
CA GLY A 61 -8.62 -4.79 -4.45
C GLY A 61 -9.04 -5.75 -5.58
N VAL A 62 -9.94 -5.35 -6.49
CA VAL A 62 -10.38 -6.19 -7.62
C VAL A 62 -10.04 -5.54 -8.95
N LEU A 63 -9.03 -6.08 -9.62
CA LEU A 63 -8.64 -5.68 -10.97
C LEU A 63 -9.63 -6.26 -11.99
N LYS A 64 -10.08 -5.44 -12.94
CA LYS A 64 -10.74 -5.90 -14.18
C LYS A 64 -9.73 -6.72 -14.98
N GLU A 65 -10.23 -7.57 -15.88
CA GLU A 65 -9.39 -8.40 -16.77
C GLU A 65 -8.17 -7.62 -17.27
N VAL A 66 -7.00 -8.06 -16.80
CA VAL A 66 -5.71 -7.48 -17.16
C VAL A 66 -5.55 -7.61 -18.67
N PRO A 67 -5.25 -6.53 -19.42
CA PRO A 67 -5.18 -6.59 -20.88
C PRO A 67 -4.18 -7.66 -21.34
N SER A 68 -4.69 -8.75 -21.92
CA SER A 68 -3.91 -9.93 -22.29
C SER A 68 -3.08 -9.75 -23.56
N GLN A 69 -2.97 -8.54 -24.12
CA GLN A 69 -2.29 -8.30 -25.39
C GLN A 69 -1.26 -7.15 -25.32
N GLY A 70 0.00 -7.56 -25.11
CA GLY A 70 1.16 -7.20 -25.93
C GLY A 70 1.17 -5.86 -26.67
N LYS A 71 1.28 -4.74 -25.94
CA LYS A 71 2.00 -3.52 -26.37
C LYS A 71 2.10 -2.43 -25.30
N MET A 72 1.33 -2.51 -24.22
CA MET A 72 1.33 -1.56 -23.10
C MET A 72 2.06 -2.09 -21.85
N ILE A 73 2.92 -3.08 -22.04
CA ILE A 73 3.46 -3.90 -20.96
C ILE A 73 4.42 -3.11 -20.05
N GLY A 74 5.20 -2.15 -20.58
CA GLY A 74 6.19 -1.41 -19.79
C GLY A 74 5.62 -0.41 -18.79
N GLU A 75 4.49 0.23 -19.09
CA GLU A 75 3.83 1.24 -18.23
C GLU A 75 2.81 0.62 -17.26
N MET A 76 2.32 -0.60 -17.55
CA MET A 76 1.37 -1.32 -16.70
C MET A 76 2.01 -2.04 -15.52
N TYR A 77 3.34 -2.06 -15.40
CA TYR A 77 3.98 -2.78 -14.29
C TYR A 77 3.94 -2.03 -12.96
N CYS A 78 3.80 -0.71 -12.92
CA CYS A 78 3.62 0.00 -11.65
C CYS A 78 2.14 0.07 -11.29
N LEU A 79 1.72 -0.64 -10.24
CA LEU A 79 0.33 -0.61 -9.76
C LEU A 79 -0.01 0.70 -9.04
N GLY A 80 1.01 1.46 -8.68
CA GLY A 80 0.90 2.79 -8.08
C GLY A 80 1.81 2.99 -6.89
N ASP A 81 1.44 3.97 -6.07
CA ASP A 81 2.21 4.42 -4.91
C ASP A 81 1.53 4.04 -3.60
N MET A 82 2.34 3.71 -2.61
CA MET A 82 1.93 3.50 -1.23
C MET A 82 2.80 4.35 -0.31
N SER A 83 2.15 5.16 0.53
CA SER A 83 2.80 5.92 1.59
C SER A 83 2.42 5.32 2.94
N VAL A 84 3.41 4.87 3.70
CA VAL A 84 3.20 4.28 5.05
C VAL A 84 3.79 5.22 6.10
N CYS A 85 2.96 5.65 7.05
CA CYS A 85 3.40 6.48 8.17
C CYS A 85 3.99 5.61 9.27
N VAL A 86 5.31 5.61 9.39
CA VAL A 86 6.03 4.73 10.33
C VAL A 86 5.74 5.14 11.77
N ASP A 87 5.65 6.44 12.04
CA ASP A 87 5.37 6.96 13.38
C ASP A 87 3.96 6.57 13.85
N TYR A 88 2.97 6.71 12.97
CA TYR A 88 1.59 6.30 13.26
C TYR A 88 1.50 4.82 13.59
N VAL A 89 2.11 3.97 12.74
CA VAL A 89 2.12 2.51 12.94
C VAL A 89 2.84 2.14 14.23
N ALA A 90 3.99 2.74 14.52
CA ALA A 90 4.75 2.49 15.75
C ALA A 90 3.94 2.85 16.99
N ASN A 91 3.31 4.03 17.00
CA ASN A 91 2.45 4.49 18.09
C ASN A 91 1.26 3.55 18.30
N ARG A 92 0.56 3.16 17.23
CA ARG A 92 -0.56 2.22 17.32
C ARG A 92 -0.12 0.84 17.83
N CYS A 93 1.03 0.33 17.38
CA CYS A 93 1.59 -0.92 17.92
C CYS A 93 1.89 -0.84 19.42
N GLU A 94 2.34 0.32 19.92
CA GLU A 94 2.51 0.52 21.36
C GLU A 94 1.19 0.59 22.12
N GLU A 95 0.21 1.30 21.58
CA GLU A 95 -1.15 1.40 22.15
C GLU A 95 -1.79 0.01 22.24
N ASP A 96 -1.69 -0.80 21.19
CA ASP A 96 -2.21 -2.17 21.15
C ASP A 96 -1.53 -3.07 22.20
N ARG A 97 -0.19 -2.96 22.33
CA ARG A 97 0.56 -3.68 23.37
C ARG A 97 0.13 -3.28 24.78
N LYS A 98 -0.10 -1.99 25.03
CA LYS A 98 -0.55 -1.46 26.33
C LYS A 98 -2.00 -1.84 26.63
N SER A 99 -2.84 -1.95 25.61
CA SER A 99 -4.27 -2.26 25.73
C SER A 99 -4.55 -3.76 25.93
N GLY A 100 -3.53 -4.62 25.85
CA GLY A 100 -3.66 -6.05 26.14
C GLY A 100 -4.50 -6.84 25.12
N ILE A 101 -4.81 -6.23 23.96
CA ILE A 101 -5.43 -6.94 22.83
C ILE A 101 -4.32 -7.78 22.20
N ALA A 102 -4.12 -8.97 22.77
CA ALA A 102 -3.25 -9.97 22.19
C ALA A 102 -3.80 -10.33 20.81
N ILE A 103 -3.10 -9.88 19.76
CA ILE A 103 -3.28 -10.39 18.41
C ILE A 103 -3.03 -11.90 18.50
N GLY A 104 -4.06 -12.68 18.17
CA GLY A 104 -4.18 -14.10 18.51
C GLY A 104 -2.93 -14.93 18.23
N LYS A 105 -2.63 -15.83 19.17
CA LYS A 105 -1.84 -17.03 18.90
C LYS A 105 -2.57 -17.94 17.91
#